data_AF-A0AAE2YNQ0-F1
#
_entry.id   AF-A0AAE2YNQ0-F1
#
_cell.length_a   1.000
_cell.length_b   1.000
_cell.length_c   1.000
_cell.angle_alpha   90.00
_cell.angle_beta   90.00
_cell.angle_gamma   90.00
#
_symmetry.space_group_name_H-M   'P 1'
#
loop_
_entity.id
_entity.type
_entity.pdbx_description
1 polymer ?
#
loop_
_entity_poly.entity_id
_entity_poly.type
_entity_poly.pdbx_seq_one_letter_code
_entity_poly.pdbx_strand_id
1 'polypeptide(L)' 'MNRSAIMQTLQVHVPKLLAIYAFGSRISGTARPDSDLDLAVLRCVAQGGWIEAALADRLKRMVGFRHSQ' A
#
# COMPACT_ATOMS: atom_id res chain seq x y z
N MET A 1 -13.29 15.34 -13.39
CA MET A 1 -12.55 14.08 -13.11
C MET A 1 -13.56 13.04 -12.62
N ASN A 2 -13.66 11.88 -13.27
CA ASN A 2 -14.59 10.83 -12.87
C ASN A 2 -13.93 9.91 -11.82
N ARG A 3 -13.99 10.32 -10.55
CA ARG A 3 -13.36 9.61 -9.43
C ARG A 3 -13.84 8.16 -9.32
N SER A 4 -15.14 7.93 -9.51
CA SER A 4 -15.73 6.59 -9.42
C SER A 4 -15.17 5.65 -10.50
N ALA A 5 -15.06 6.12 -11.75
CA ALA A 5 -14.45 5.33 -12.82
C ALA A 5 -12.97 5.00 -12.52
N ILE A 6 -12.18 5.96 -12.01
CA ILE A 6 -10.78 5.72 -11.64
C ILE A 6 -10.68 4.66 -10.53
N MET A 7 -11.50 4.77 -9.49
CA MET A 7 -11.53 3.81 -8.39
C MET A 7 -11.89 2.41 -8.88
N GLN A 8 -12.92 2.31 -9.74
CA GLN A 8 -13.37 1.03 -10.28
C GLN A 8 -12.30 0.37 -11.16
N THR A 9 -11.65 1.14 -12.03
CA THR A 9 -10.52 0.65 -12.85
C THR A 9 -9.39 0.14 -11.96
N LEU A 10 -8.99 0.90 -10.93
CA LEU A 10 -7.90 0.49 -10.03
C LEU A 10 -8.26 -0.77 -9.22
N GLN A 11 -9.50 -0.90 -8.75
CA GLN A 11 -9.96 -2.09 -8.05
C GLN A 11 -9.96 -3.34 -8.94
N VAL A 12 -10.32 -3.20 -10.22
CA VAL A 12 -10.33 -4.30 -11.19
C VAL A 12 -8.91 -4.73 -11.57
N HIS A 13 -8.00 -3.78 -11.79
CA HIS A 13 -6.70 -4.06 -12.38
C HIS A 13 -5.55 -4.19 -11.37
N VAL A 14 -5.75 -3.82 -10.11
CA VAL A 14 -4.72 -3.94 -9.06
C VAL A 14 -5.18 -4.96 -8.00
N PRO A 15 -4.79 -6.24 -8.11
CA PRO A 15 -5.15 -7.25 -7.13
C PRO A 15 -4.62 -6.91 -5.74
N LYS A 16 -5.45 -7.16 -4.71
CA LYS A 16 -5.15 -6.87 -3.30
C LYS A 16 -4.85 -5.38 -3.05
N LEU A 17 -5.54 -4.49 -3.76
CA LEU A 17 -5.49 -3.05 -3.53
C LEU A 17 -5.92 -2.72 -2.10
N LEU A 18 -5.11 -1.94 -1.39
CA LEU A 18 -5.35 -1.52 -0.01
C LEU A 18 -5.69 -0.04 0.09
N ALA A 19 -4.97 0.81 -0.65
CA ALA A 19 -5.19 2.25 -0.63
C ALA A 19 -4.79 2.90 -1.96
N ILE A 20 -5.44 4.03 -2.25
CA ILE A 20 -5.09 4.93 -3.35
C ILE A 20 -4.89 6.31 -2.73
N TYR A 21 -3.76 6.94 -3.01
CA TYR A 21 -3.46 8.30 -2.58
C TYR A 21 -3.26 9.19 -3.79
N ALA A 22 -4.03 10.27 -3.87
CA ALA A 22 -3.86 11.27 -4.91
C ALA A 22 -2.95 12.38 -4.40
N PHE A 23 -2.01 12.82 -5.23
CA PHE A 23 -1.09 13.91 -4.92
C PHE A 23 -0.82 14.76 -6.15
N GLY A 24 0.13 15.68 -6.05
CA GLY A 24 0.55 16.53 -7.17
C GLY A 24 -0.38 17.72 -7.41
N SER A 25 -0.14 18.42 -8.53
CA SER A 25 -0.71 19.74 -8.81
C SER A 25 -2.23 19.79 -8.81
N ARG A 26 -2.90 18.70 -9.24
CA ARG A 26 -4.37 18.58 -9.24
C ARG A 26 -4.97 18.49 -7.84
N ILE A 27 -4.21 18.01 -6.86
CA ILE A 27 -4.63 17.93 -5.46
C ILE A 27 -4.22 19.19 -4.70
N SER A 28 -3.07 19.78 -5.03
CA SER A 28 -2.57 21.01 -4.40
C SER A 28 -3.18 22.31 -4.95
N GLY A 29 -4.07 22.24 -5.95
CA GLY A 29 -4.76 23.40 -6.52
C GLY A 29 -3.90 24.26 -7.47
N THR A 30 -2.72 23.78 -7.87
CA THR A 30 -1.80 24.47 -8.79
C THR A 30 -1.82 23.88 -10.21
N ALA A 31 -2.78 23.00 -10.49
CA ALA A 31 -2.92 22.37 -11.79
C ALA A 31 -3.32 23.36 -12.90
N ARG A 32 -2.69 23.18 -14.05
CA ARG A 32 -3.08 23.74 -15.34
C ARG A 32 -4.03 22.78 -16.07
N PRO A 33 -4.76 23.24 -17.11
CA PRO A 33 -5.70 22.39 -17.85
C PRO A 33 -5.09 21.09 -18.40
N ASP A 34 -3.80 21.12 -18.74
CA ASP A 34 -2.98 20.04 -19.28
C ASP A 34 -2.23 19.22 -18.22
N SER A 35 -2.35 19.57 -16.94
CA SER A 35 -1.64 18.84 -15.87
C SER A 35 -2.16 17.42 -15.70
N ASP A 36 -1.28 16.46 -15.43
CA ASP A 36 -1.67 15.06 -15.19
C ASP A 36 -2.26 14.84 -13.78
N LEU A 37 -2.83 13.65 -13.56
CA LEU A 37 -3.26 13.19 -12.24
C LEU A 37 -2.24 12.19 -11.68
N ASP A 38 -1.60 12.56 -10.59
CA ASP A 38 -0.62 11.71 -9.90
C ASP A 38 -1.28 10.86 -8.81
N LEU A 39 -1.07 9.55 -8.87
CA LEU A 39 -1.63 8.57 -7.93
C LEU A 39 -0.54 7.63 -7.40
N ALA A 40 -0.52 7.42 -6.09
CA ALA A 40 0.23 6.36 -5.44
C ALA A 40 -0.74 5.24 -5.04
N VAL A 41 -0.38 4.01 -5.36
CA VAL A 41 -1.24 2.83 -5.16
C VAL A 41 -0.55 1.85 -4.22
N LEU A 42 -1.19 1.54 -3.10
CA LEU A 42 -0.73 0.55 -2.14
C LEU A 42 -1.46 -0.76 -2.35
N ARG A 43 -0.71 -1.86 -2.51
CA ARG A 43 -1.26 -3.22 -2.64
C ARG A 43 -0.57 -4.18 -1.68
N CYS A 44 -1.30 -5.18 -1.20
CA CYS A 44 -0.72 -6.27 -0.43
C CYS A 44 0.01 -7.22 -1.38
N VAL A 45 1.31 -7.40 -1.17
CA VAL A 45 2.09 -8.43 -1.83
C VAL A 45 2.25 -9.60 -0.86
N ALA A 46 1.18 -10.37 -0.67
CA ALA A 46 1.32 -11.71 -0.09
C ALA A 46 1.78 -12.65 -1.21
N GLN A 47 3.10 -12.72 -1.40
CA GLN A 47 3.76 -13.88 -2.02
C GLN A 47 4.02 -14.88 -0.90
N GLY A 48 3.51 -16.11 -1.04
CA GLY A 48 3.61 -17.14 -0.02
C GLY A 48 5.05 -17.38 0.44
N GLY A 49 5.24 -17.40 1.75
CA GLY A 49 6.52 -17.61 2.42
C GLY A 49 6.49 -16.98 3.81
N TRP A 50 6.13 -17.77 4.82
CA TRP A 50 6.01 -17.44 6.24
C TRP A 50 7.07 -16.42 6.75
N ILE A 51 6.71 -15.13 6.80
CA ILE A 51 7.49 -14.12 7.54
C ILE A 51 7.21 -14.19 9.05
N GLU A 52 6.08 -14.77 9.46
CA GLU A 52 5.65 -14.85 10.86
C GLU A 52 6.70 -15.52 11.77
N ALA A 53 7.20 -16.71 11.43
CA ALA A 53 8.08 -17.45 12.33
C ALA A 53 9.45 -16.75 12.53
N ALA A 54 10.11 -16.34 11.44
CA ALA A 54 11.43 -15.72 11.51
C ALA A 54 11.39 -14.31 12.12
N LEU A 55 10.34 -13.53 11.82
CA LEU A 55 10.16 -12.21 12.40
C LEU A 55 9.75 -12.31 13.87
N ALA A 56 8.82 -13.20 14.22
CA ALA A 56 8.42 -13.42 15.60
C ALA A 56 9.61 -13.90 16.45
N ASP A 57 10.43 -14.82 15.95
CA ASP A 57 11.62 -15.27 16.68
C ASP A 57 12.68 -14.18 16.81
N ARG A 58 12.83 -13.30 15.81
CA ARG A 58 13.72 -12.14 15.92
C ARG A 58 13.20 -11.13 16.94
N LEU A 59 11.90 -10.86 16.96
CA LEU A 59 11.27 -9.98 17.94
C LEU A 59 11.40 -10.55 19.36
N LYS A 60 11.11 -11.84 19.56
CA LYS A 60 11.28 -12.54 20.85
C LYS A 60 12.72 -12.43 21.37
N ARG A 61 13.73 -12.59 20.51
CA ARG A 61 15.15 -12.40 20.88
C ARG A 61 15.47 -10.95 21.26
N MET A 62 14.92 -9.97 20.54
CA MET A 62 15.13 -8.55 20.85
C MET A 62 14.50 -8.14 22.19
N VAL A 63 13.36 -8.73 22.57
CA VAL A 63 12.68 -8.44 23.84
C VAL A 63 13.10 -9.40 24.98
N GLY A 64 14.11 -10.24 24.77
CA GLY A 64 14.68 -11.11 25.81
C GLY A 64 13.84 -12.32 26.21
N PHE A 65 12.82 -12.69 25.43
CA PHE A 65 12.05 -13.92 25.67
C PHE A 65 12.91 -15.14 25.33
N ARG A 66 13.34 -15.89 26.36
CA ARG A 66 13.92 -17.23 26.22
C ARG A 66 12.84 -18.26 26.52
N HIS A 67 12.64 -19.21 25.62
CA HIS A 67 11.84 -20.40 25.91
C HIS A 67 12.45 -21.10 27.13
N SER A 68 11.77 -21.01 28.28
CA SER A 68 11.94 -21.96 29.36
C SER A 68 11.43 -23.30 28.85
N GLN A 69 12.35 -24.26 28.68
CA GLN A 69 11.99 -25.66 28.58
C GLN A 69 11.34 -26.13 29.88
#